data_AF-A0A916KNG3-F1
#
_entry.id   AF-A0A916KNG3-F1
#
_cell.length_a   1.000
_cell.length_b   1.000
_cell.length_c   1.000
_cell.angle_alpha   90.00
_cell.angle_beta   90.00
_cell.angle_gamma   90.00
#
_symmetry.space_group_name_H-M   'P 1'
#
loop_
_entity.id
_entity.type
_entity.pdbx_description
1 polymer ?
#
loop_
_entity_poly.entity_id
_entity_poly.type
_entity_poly.pdbx_seq_one_letter_code
_entity_poly.pdbx_strand_id
1 'polypeptide(L)'
;MLDSYRKIIEAKMPFEEKLETLFFSQEALTQQYQGELMETSAKHYPVIQEYIDNYWGERRDNLIGKLLAEGKAGGYIRPDLSLEGFFFYYQIVRRGVYAIPNIAERMLSKPQLMPEVISVAIHGLRG
;
A
#
# COMPACT_ATOMS: atom_id res chain seq x y z
N MET A 1 11.68 -3.74 -1.37
CA MET A 1 10.31 -3.40 -0.96
C MET A 1 10.27 -2.36 0.18
N LEU A 2 10.87 -2.56 1.37
CA LEU A 2 10.85 -1.60 2.52
C LEU A 2 11.54 -0.26 2.19
N ASP A 3 12.66 -0.30 1.47
CA ASP A 3 13.34 0.90 0.98
C ASP A 3 12.51 1.68 -0.04
N SER A 4 11.69 1.02 -0.85
CA SER A 4 10.77 1.67 -1.80
C SER A 4 9.66 2.39 -1.04
N TYR A 5 9.05 1.73 -0.04
CA TYR A 5 8.08 2.37 0.86
C TYR A 5 8.66 3.57 1.60
N ARG A 6 9.87 3.41 2.17
CA ARG A 6 10.56 4.50 2.88
C ARG A 6 10.78 5.70 1.96
N LYS A 7 11.29 5.48 0.74
CA LYS A 7 11.52 6.56 -0.23
C LYS A 7 10.24 7.34 -0.55
N ILE A 8 9.10 6.67 -0.68
CA ILE A 8 7.82 7.34 -0.97
C ILE A 8 7.34 8.13 0.26
N ILE A 9 7.37 7.52 1.45
CA ILE A 9 6.88 8.15 2.69
C ILE A 9 7.74 9.38 3.07
N GLU A 10 9.06 9.28 2.88
CA GLU A 10 10.01 10.36 3.17
C GLU A 10 10.16 11.37 2.02
N ALA A 11 9.52 11.14 0.87
CA ALA A 11 9.59 12.07 -0.24
C ALA A 11 8.93 13.40 0.10
N LYS A 12 9.50 14.50 -0.42
CA LYS A 12 8.93 15.84 -0.34
C LYS A 12 7.87 16.05 -1.43
N MET A 13 6.88 15.18 -1.48
CA MET A 13 5.72 15.28 -2.36
C MET A 13 4.44 15.47 -1.53
N PRO A 14 3.37 16.05 -2.10
CA PRO A 14 2.06 16.14 -1.45
C PRO A 14 1.57 14.79 -0.92
N PHE A 15 0.84 14.82 0.19
CA PHE A 15 0.40 13.62 0.88
C PHE A 15 -0.46 12.71 -0.01
N GLU A 16 -1.34 13.30 -0.82
CA GLU A 16 -2.21 12.58 -1.76
C GLU A 16 -1.38 11.84 -2.82
N GLU A 17 -0.30 12.47 -3.32
CA GLU A 17 0.64 11.82 -4.26
C GLU A 17 1.40 10.66 -3.61
N LYS A 18 1.73 10.76 -2.31
CA LYS A 18 2.33 9.63 -1.56
C LYS A 18 1.36 8.45 -1.53
N LEU A 19 0.08 8.70 -1.23
CA LEU A 19 -0.94 7.66 -1.19
C LEU A 19 -1.13 7.02 -2.58
N GLU A 20 -1.29 7.83 -3.62
CA GLU A 20 -1.38 7.34 -5.00
C GLU A 20 -0.23 6.39 -5.34
N THR A 21 1.01 6.81 -5.06
CA THR A 21 2.21 6.02 -5.35
C THR A 21 2.26 4.72 -4.54
N LEU A 22 1.82 4.75 -3.27
CA LEU A 22 1.79 3.59 -2.37
C LEU A 22 0.75 2.54 -2.75
N PHE A 23 -0.39 2.96 -3.26
CA PHE A 23 -1.47 2.07 -3.65
C PHE A 23 -1.32 1.56 -5.09
N PHE A 24 -0.74 2.34 -6.01
CA PHE A 24 -0.93 2.09 -7.45
C PHE A 24 0.29 2.27 -8.37
N SER A 25 1.51 2.49 -7.85
CA SER A 25 2.69 2.58 -8.73
C SER A 25 2.95 1.28 -9.52
N GLN A 26 3.35 1.39 -10.81
CA GLN A 26 3.66 0.21 -11.65
C GLN A 26 4.79 -0.68 -11.07
N GLU A 27 5.73 -0.05 -10.37
CA GLU A 27 6.77 -0.76 -9.62
C GLU A 27 6.18 -1.56 -8.45
N ALA A 28 5.17 -1.03 -7.75
CA ALA A 28 4.43 -1.76 -6.73
C ALA A 28 3.60 -2.91 -7.33
N LEU A 29 3.04 -2.74 -8.55
CA LEU A 29 2.38 -3.83 -9.31
C LEU A 29 3.35 -4.99 -9.56
N THR A 30 4.59 -4.69 -9.96
CA THR A 30 5.60 -5.72 -10.29
C THR A 30 6.22 -6.36 -9.04
N GLN A 31 6.46 -5.58 -7.98
CA GLN A 31 7.02 -6.09 -6.72
C GLN A 31 6.06 -7.02 -5.96
N GLN A 32 4.74 -6.91 -6.17
CA GLN A 32 3.78 -7.84 -5.57
C GLN A 32 3.84 -9.23 -6.19
N TYR A 33 3.96 -9.33 -7.52
CA TYR A 33 4.12 -10.63 -8.17
C TYR A 33 5.35 -11.37 -7.61
N GLN A 34 6.46 -10.65 -7.39
CA GLN A 34 7.64 -11.21 -6.76
C GLN A 34 7.41 -11.56 -5.27
N GLY A 35 6.65 -10.72 -4.54
CA GLY A 35 6.28 -10.94 -3.14
C GLY A 35 5.36 -12.15 -2.93
N GLU A 36 4.33 -12.34 -3.74
CA GLU A 36 3.42 -13.49 -3.68
C GLU A 36 4.15 -14.80 -4.03
N LEU A 37 5.09 -14.76 -4.99
CA LEU A 37 5.96 -15.89 -5.27
C LEU A 37 6.88 -16.21 -4.07
N MET A 38 7.41 -15.18 -3.39
CA MET A 38 8.19 -15.36 -2.16
C MET A 38 7.35 -15.88 -0.99
N GLU A 39 6.14 -15.37 -0.80
CA GLU A 39 5.22 -15.79 0.27
C GLU A 39 4.74 -17.24 0.04
N THR A 40 4.49 -17.61 -1.21
CA THR A 40 4.20 -19.01 -1.60
C THR A 40 5.39 -19.93 -1.37
N SER A 41 6.61 -19.44 -1.58
CA SER A 41 7.84 -20.19 -1.30
C SER A 41 8.13 -20.28 0.20
N ALA A 42 7.88 -19.22 0.97
CA ALA A 42 8.09 -19.15 2.41
C ALA A 42 7.10 -20.01 3.22
N LYS A 43 5.89 -20.24 2.70
CA LYS A 43 4.95 -21.26 3.23
C LYS A 43 5.55 -22.68 3.30
N HIS A 44 6.59 -22.96 2.51
CA HIS A 44 7.30 -24.25 2.55
C HIS A 44 8.48 -24.26 3.53
N TYR A 45 8.84 -23.11 4.14
CA TYR A 45 9.98 -22.94 5.05
C TYR A 45 9.64 -22.02 6.24
N PRO A 46 9.16 -22.57 7.38
CA PRO A 46 8.66 -21.80 8.54
C PRO A 46 9.66 -20.79 9.13
N VAL A 47 10.96 -21.13 9.12
CA VAL A 47 12.04 -20.25 9.59
C VAL A 47 12.18 -18.99 8.73
N ILE A 48 11.91 -19.10 7.43
CA ILE A 48 11.95 -17.97 6.50
C ILE A 48 10.71 -17.09 6.72
N GLN A 49 9.55 -17.70 7.00
CA GLN A 49 8.32 -16.99 7.32
C GLN A 49 8.47 -16.12 8.58
N GLU A 50 9.00 -16.67 9.67
CA GLU A 50 9.20 -15.96 10.93
C GLU A 50 10.24 -14.83 10.82
N TYR A 51 11.30 -15.04 10.05
CA TYR A 51 12.29 -13.99 9.77
C TYR A 51 11.69 -12.85 8.94
N ILE A 52 10.83 -13.16 7.96
CA ILE A 52 10.09 -12.18 7.18
C ILE A 52 9.12 -11.41 8.10
N ASP A 53 8.29 -12.08 8.88
CA ASP A 53 7.28 -11.43 9.71
C ASP A 53 7.92 -10.50 10.76
N ASN A 54 8.99 -10.93 11.41
CA ASN A 54 9.68 -10.14 12.44
C ASN A 54 10.51 -8.99 11.86
N TYR A 55 11.26 -9.20 10.77
CA TYR A 55 12.07 -8.15 10.16
C TYR A 55 11.22 -7.08 9.46
N TRP A 56 10.07 -7.49 8.90
CA TRP A 56 9.17 -6.59 8.19
C TRP A 56 8.18 -5.88 9.12
N GLY A 57 7.64 -6.53 10.15
CA GLY A 57 6.59 -5.98 11.01
C GLY A 57 6.98 -4.65 11.64
N GLU A 58 8.03 -4.65 12.47
CA GLU A 58 8.36 -3.50 13.32
C GLU A 58 8.81 -2.26 12.53
N ARG A 59 9.53 -2.48 11.41
CA ARG A 59 10.00 -1.39 10.53
C ARG A 59 8.90 -0.84 9.63
N ARG A 60 8.02 -1.70 9.13
CA ARG A 60 6.85 -1.30 8.33
C ARG A 60 5.88 -0.51 9.19
N ASP A 61 5.62 -0.97 10.41
CA ASP A 61 4.66 -0.33 11.31
C ASP A 61 5.13 1.06 11.72
N ASN A 62 6.44 1.25 11.94
CA ASN A 62 7.03 2.58 12.15
C ASN A 62 6.85 3.53 10.95
N LEU A 63 7.07 3.05 9.73
CA LEU A 63 6.95 3.88 8.53
C LEU A 63 5.49 4.26 8.23
N ILE A 64 4.58 3.29 8.31
CA ILE A 64 3.14 3.53 8.11
C ILE A 64 2.59 4.39 9.25
N GLY A 65 3.08 4.22 10.49
CA GLY A 65 2.74 5.10 11.61
C GLY A 65 3.08 6.57 11.34
N LYS A 66 4.25 6.85 10.76
CA LYS A 66 4.62 8.22 10.34
C LYS A 66 3.69 8.77 9.26
N LEU A 67 3.37 7.96 8.25
CA LEU A 67 2.42 8.34 7.19
C LEU A 67 1.03 8.67 7.77
N LEU A 68 0.54 7.85 8.70
CA LEU A 68 -0.74 8.09 9.36
C LEU A 68 -0.73 9.36 10.21
N ALA A 69 0.35 9.61 10.95
CA ALA A 69 0.49 10.82 11.74
C ALA A 69 0.46 12.08 10.85
N GLU A 70 1.19 12.06 9.73
CA GLU A 70 1.19 13.13 8.72
C GLU A 70 -0.21 13.34 8.13
N GLY A 71 -0.86 12.27 7.69
CA GLY A 71 -2.20 12.33 7.09
C GLY A 71 -3.27 12.84 8.05
N LYS A 72 -3.19 12.44 9.32
CA LYS A 72 -4.10 12.93 10.37
C LYS A 72 -3.87 14.40 10.68
N ALA A 73 -2.61 14.83 10.82
CA ALA A 73 -2.28 16.22 11.08
C ALA A 73 -2.71 17.15 9.92
N GLY A 74 -2.64 16.67 8.68
CA GLY A 74 -3.06 17.40 7.49
C GLY A 74 -4.55 17.33 7.16
N GLY A 75 -5.36 16.56 7.91
CA GLY A 75 -6.79 16.38 7.64
C GLY A 75 -7.11 15.48 6.43
N TYR A 76 -6.12 14.74 5.92
CA TYR A 76 -6.27 13.76 4.83
C TYR A 76 -6.73 12.39 5.32
N ILE A 77 -6.53 12.09 6.60
CA ILE A 77 -6.96 10.86 7.26
C ILE A 77 -7.77 11.22 8.49
N ARG A 78 -8.92 10.56 8.69
CA ARG A 78 -9.73 10.76 9.89
C ARG A 78 -8.94 10.46 11.17
N PRO A 79 -9.06 11.28 12.23
CA PRO A 79 -8.20 11.20 13.40
C PRO A 79 -8.33 9.87 14.18
N ASP A 80 -9.50 9.24 14.10
CA ASP A 80 -9.86 7.99 14.78
C ASP A 80 -9.42 6.72 14.04
N LEU A 81 -8.88 6.81 12.81
CA LEU A 81 -8.41 5.62 12.09
C LEU A 81 -7.20 5.00 12.79
N SER A 82 -7.31 3.75 13.25
CA SER A 82 -6.19 3.03 13.85
C SER A 82 -5.17 2.60 12.80
N LEU A 83 -3.94 2.29 13.26
CA LEU A 83 -2.89 1.73 12.41
C LEU A 83 -3.33 0.42 11.77
N GLU A 84 -3.94 -0.47 12.56
CA GLU A 84 -4.46 -1.75 12.12
C GLU A 84 -5.59 -1.58 11.10
N GLY A 85 -6.50 -0.63 11.35
CA GLY A 85 -7.61 -0.32 10.44
C GLY A 85 -7.11 0.19 9.09
N PHE A 86 -6.11 1.06 9.09
CA PHE A 86 -5.44 1.50 7.88
C PHE A 86 -4.79 0.33 7.14
N PHE A 87 -4.08 -0.56 7.85
CA PHE A 87 -3.46 -1.73 7.22
C PHE A 87 -4.49 -2.66 6.58
N PHE A 88 -5.60 -2.94 7.25
CA PHE A 88 -6.67 -3.76 6.67
C PHE A 88 -7.27 -3.10 5.44
N TYR A 89 -7.56 -1.81 5.50
CA TYR A 89 -8.07 -1.07 4.35
C TYR A 89 -7.09 -1.09 3.18
N TYR A 90 -5.82 -0.80 3.44
CA TYR A 90 -4.75 -0.87 2.45
C TYR A 90 -4.70 -2.24 1.78
N GLN A 91 -4.71 -3.32 2.56
CA GLN A 91 -4.70 -4.68 2.01
C GLN A 91 -5.96 -5.01 1.21
N ILE A 92 -7.15 -4.58 1.66
CA ILE A 92 -8.42 -4.81 0.94
C ILE A 92 -8.41 -4.12 -0.41
N VAL A 93 -8.13 -2.82 -0.45
CA VAL A 93 -8.08 -2.04 -1.70
C VAL A 93 -7.04 -2.63 -2.64
N ARG A 94 -5.85 -2.89 -2.11
CA ARG A 94 -4.75 -3.45 -2.87
C ARG A 94 -5.14 -4.80 -3.46
N ARG A 95 -5.52 -5.80 -2.65
CA ARG A 95 -5.91 -7.14 -3.13
C ARG A 95 -7.12 -7.10 -4.06
N GLY A 96 -8.09 -6.23 -3.79
CA GLY A 96 -9.28 -6.06 -4.63
C GLY A 96 -8.93 -5.60 -6.04
N VAL A 97 -8.01 -4.64 -6.19
CA VAL A 97 -7.53 -4.16 -7.48
C VAL A 97 -6.83 -5.29 -8.26
N TYR A 98 -6.00 -6.09 -7.59
CA TYR A 98 -5.29 -7.20 -8.23
C TYR A 98 -6.16 -8.42 -8.52
N ALA A 99 -7.31 -8.57 -7.86
CA ALA A 99 -8.26 -9.63 -8.16
C ALA A 99 -8.99 -9.42 -9.50
N ILE A 100 -8.88 -8.23 -10.12
CA ILE A 100 -9.53 -7.91 -11.39
C ILE A 100 -8.70 -8.48 -12.55
N PRO A 101 -9.27 -9.37 -13.39
CA PRO A 101 -8.56 -9.92 -14.54
C PRO A 101 -8.15 -8.82 -15.53
N ASN A 102 -6.91 -8.90 -16.02
CA ASN A 102 -6.32 -7.97 -16.99
C ASN A 102 -6.40 -6.50 -16.54
N ILE A 103 -6.31 -6.24 -15.23
CA ILE A 103 -6.41 -4.88 -14.67
C ILE A 103 -5.43 -3.90 -15.32
N ALA A 104 -4.19 -4.32 -15.60
CA ALA A 104 -3.20 -3.48 -16.28
C ALA A 104 -3.66 -3.04 -17.67
N GLU A 105 -4.13 -3.97 -18.51
CA GLU A 105 -4.65 -3.66 -19.85
C GLU A 105 -5.92 -2.79 -19.80
N ARG A 106 -6.80 -3.06 -18.83
CA ARG A 106 -8.02 -2.27 -18.60
C ARG A 106 -7.70 -0.84 -18.16
N MET A 107 -6.68 -0.65 -17.32
CA MET A 107 -6.22 0.66 -16.90
C MET A 107 -5.47 1.40 -18.02
N LEU A 108 -4.69 0.70 -18.84
CA LEU A 108 -4.03 1.29 -20.02
C LEU A 108 -5.04 1.76 -21.08
N SER A 109 -6.12 1.00 -21.28
CA SER A 109 -7.18 1.37 -22.24
C SER A 109 -8.13 2.45 -21.72
N LYS A 110 -8.14 2.71 -20.40
CA LYS A 110 -8.96 3.74 -19.74
C LYS A 110 -8.16 4.42 -18.62
N PRO A 111 -7.18 5.27 -18.96
CA PRO A 111 -6.25 5.85 -17.99
C PRO A 111 -6.93 6.69 -16.89
N GLN A 112 -8.15 7.20 -17.15
CA GLN A 112 -8.95 7.95 -16.18
C GLN A 112 -9.46 7.10 -15.00
N LEU A 113 -9.54 5.77 -15.15
CA LEU A 113 -10.06 4.91 -14.08
C LEU A 113 -9.15 4.87 -12.86
N MET A 114 -7.83 5.04 -13.05
CA MET A 114 -6.92 5.03 -11.91
C MET A 114 -7.16 6.22 -10.97
N PRO A 115 -7.14 7.48 -11.45
CA PRO A 115 -7.51 8.63 -10.63
C PRO A 115 -8.86 8.49 -9.92
N GLU A 116 -9.86 7.87 -10.56
CA GLU A 116 -11.17 7.60 -9.94
C GLU A 116 -11.05 6.63 -8.76
N VAL A 117 -10.37 5.50 -8.94
CA VAL A 117 -10.17 4.50 -7.87
C VAL A 117 -9.33 5.08 -6.72
N ILE A 118 -8.29 5.87 -7.04
CA ILE A 118 -7.48 6.59 -6.06
C ILE A 118 -8.34 7.55 -5.25
N SER A 119 -9.15 8.36 -5.93
CA SER A 119 -10.01 9.35 -5.29
C SER A 119 -10.99 8.67 -4.32
N VAL A 120 -11.64 7.58 -4.72
CA VAL A 120 -12.51 6.79 -3.84
C VAL A 120 -11.73 6.23 -2.65
N ALA A 121 -10.53 5.71 -2.89
CA ALA A 121 -9.70 5.14 -1.85
C ALA A 121 -9.29 6.20 -0.80
N ILE A 122 -8.90 7.40 -1.25
CA ILE A 122 -8.52 8.52 -0.39
C ILE A 122 -9.74 9.07 0.38
N HIS A 123 -10.89 9.23 -0.28
CA HIS A 123 -12.12 9.68 0.39
C HIS A 123 -12.51 8.73 1.53
N GLY A 124 -12.39 7.41 1.34
CA GLY A 124 -12.63 6.43 2.40
C GLY A 124 -11.71 6.57 3.61
N LEU A 125 -10.49 7.07 3.43
CA LEU A 125 -9.55 7.34 4.54
C LEU A 125 -9.88 8.63 5.29
N ARG A 126 -10.45 9.61 4.59
CA ARG A 126 -10.84 10.90 5.16
C ARG A 126 -12.13 10.84 5.98
N GLY A 127 -13.04 9.93 5.63
CA GLY A 127 -14.35 9.77 6.26
C GLY A 127 -15.44 10.60 5.59
#